data_AF-A0A2M6W7M2-F1
#
_entry.id   AF-A0A2M6W7M2-F1
#
_cell.length_a   1.000
_cell.length_b   1.000
_cell.length_c   1.000
_cell.angle_alpha   90.00
_cell.angle_beta   90.00
_cell.angle_gamma   90.00
#
_symmetry.space_group_name_H-M   'P 1'
#
loop_
_entity.id
_entity.type
_entity.pdbx_description
1 polymer ?
#
loop_
_entity_poly.entity_id
_entity_poly.type
_entity_poly.pdbx_seq_one_letter_code
_entity_poly.pdbx_strand_id
1 'polypeptide(L)'
;MSNIRVCAACGKEQAIDNFSVDRSENDGRSRVCKKCNKESCKKYVQSNYKKNKEKLNNGTLDEPTKVKKCRICKKNKATISSLWPRDFSRRDGFNTACKVCVAIKQQRPNEVLAKMKQNAKKRGLEFHLSIEDLNKYWGKPCYYCNQKTIGWLDRIDSSKGYELSNVVPCCGICNTMKLDLPEDKFYSHMKLILENIKQRNK
;
A
#
# COMPACT_ATOMS: atom_id res chain seq x y z
N MET A 1 -37.27 6.79 -34.29
CA MET A 1 -36.54 8.05 -34.58
C MET A 1 -35.40 8.16 -33.58
N SER A 2 -34.15 8.19 -34.04
CA SER A 2 -32.99 8.36 -33.16
C SER A 2 -33.07 9.72 -32.49
N ASN A 3 -33.23 9.75 -31.17
CA ASN A 3 -33.36 10.97 -30.40
C ASN A 3 -31.99 11.67 -30.35
N ILE A 4 -31.82 12.71 -31.17
CA ILE A 4 -30.57 13.46 -31.36
C ILE A 4 -30.63 14.75 -30.54
N ARG A 5 -29.51 15.15 -29.94
CA ARG A 5 -29.36 16.37 -29.15
C ARG A 5 -28.09 17.13 -29.54
N VAL A 6 -28.18 18.46 -29.53
CA VAL A 6 -27.04 19.35 -29.75
C VAL A 6 -26.30 19.59 -28.42
N CYS A 7 -24.99 19.37 -28.42
CA CYS A 7 -24.14 19.65 -27.27
C CYS A 7 -23.90 21.16 -27.11
N ALA A 8 -24.28 21.73 -25.95
CA ALA A 8 -24.09 23.15 -25.64
C ALA A 8 -22.61 23.60 -25.60
N ALA A 9 -21.65 22.66 -25.47
CA ALA A 9 -20.23 22.98 -25.39
C ALA A 9 -19.48 22.90 -26.74
N CYS A 10 -19.87 21.98 -27.64
CA CYS A 10 -19.17 21.79 -28.92
C CYS A 10 -20.04 21.98 -30.15
N GLY A 11 -21.35 22.25 -29.97
CA GLY A 11 -22.30 22.49 -31.06
C GLY A 11 -22.66 21.26 -31.89
N LYS A 12 -22.11 20.07 -31.60
CA LYS A 12 -22.34 18.87 -32.40
C LYS A 12 -23.68 18.20 -32.05
N GLU A 13 -24.39 17.77 -33.08
CA GLU A 13 -25.54 16.86 -33.00
C GLU A 13 -25.06 15.45 -32.71
N GLN A 14 -25.58 14.84 -31.63
CA GLN A 14 -25.20 13.50 -31.21
C GLN A 14 -26.40 12.75 -30.64
N ALA A 15 -26.39 11.42 -30.70
CA ALA A 15 -27.40 10.61 -30.04
C ALA A 15 -27.48 10.91 -28.53
N ILE A 16 -28.69 10.87 -27.96
CA ILE A 16 -28.96 11.18 -26.55
C ILE A 16 -28.13 10.36 -25.54
N ASP A 17 -27.68 9.17 -25.94
CA ASP A 17 -26.80 8.32 -25.14
C ASP A 17 -25.38 8.86 -24.97
N ASN A 18 -25.00 9.82 -25.82
CA ASN A 18 -23.77 10.59 -25.63
C ASN A 18 -23.90 11.67 -24.56
N PHE A 19 -25.07 11.81 -23.93
CA PHE A 19 -25.32 12.74 -22.83
C PHE A 19 -25.60 11.96 -21.54
N SER A 20 -25.01 12.43 -20.44
CA SER A 20 -25.25 11.84 -19.13
C SER A 20 -26.68 12.12 -18.66
N VAL A 21 -27.22 11.23 -17.83
CA VAL A 21 -28.49 11.48 -17.14
C VAL A 21 -28.31 12.66 -16.19
N ASP A 22 -29.24 13.60 -16.26
CA ASP A 22 -29.28 14.78 -15.41
C ASP A 22 -30.73 15.09 -15.06
N ARG A 23 -31.11 14.76 -13.82
CA ARG A 23 -32.50 14.92 -13.36
C ARG A 23 -32.89 16.37 -13.10
N SER A 24 -31.93 17.30 -13.14
CA SER A 24 -32.20 18.73 -12.99
C SER A 24 -32.62 19.38 -14.31
N GLU A 25 -32.40 18.71 -15.44
CA GLU A 25 -32.80 19.18 -16.76
C GLU A 25 -34.19 18.68 -17.13
N ASN A 26 -34.95 19.52 -17.84
CA ASN A 26 -36.35 19.23 -18.21
C ASN A 26 -36.52 17.92 -19.00
N ASP A 27 -35.53 17.53 -19.79
CA ASP A 27 -35.52 16.29 -20.58
C ASP A 27 -34.71 15.15 -19.94
N GLY A 28 -34.29 15.32 -18.68
CA GLY A 28 -33.57 14.31 -17.91
C GLY A 28 -32.15 14.02 -18.39
N ARG A 29 -31.60 14.84 -19.29
CA ARG A 29 -30.28 14.63 -19.91
C ARG A 29 -29.47 15.92 -19.88
N SER A 30 -28.17 15.77 -19.66
CA SER A 30 -27.24 16.91 -19.60
C SER A 30 -27.24 17.69 -20.91
N ARG A 31 -27.06 19.02 -20.83
CA ARG A 31 -26.86 19.88 -22.01
C ARG A 31 -25.52 19.66 -22.70
N VAL A 32 -24.57 19.01 -22.03
CA VAL A 32 -23.20 18.81 -22.50
C VAL A 32 -22.92 17.33 -22.70
N CYS A 33 -22.34 16.98 -23.85
CA CYS A 33 -22.02 15.59 -24.14
C CYS A 33 -20.92 15.05 -23.20
N LYS A 34 -20.90 13.73 -22.98
CA LYS A 34 -19.96 13.02 -22.11
C LYS A 34 -18.49 13.36 -22.43
N LYS A 35 -18.16 13.56 -23.71
CA LYS A 35 -16.80 13.94 -24.14
C LYS A 35 -16.44 15.34 -23.64
N CYS A 36 -17.26 16.34 -23.95
CA CYS A 36 -17.03 17.72 -23.52
C CYS A 36 -17.05 17.86 -22.00
N ASN A 37 -17.96 17.15 -21.32
CA ASN A 37 -17.99 17.13 -19.86
C ASN A 37 -16.69 16.53 -19.29
N LYS A 38 -16.18 15.42 -19.85
CA LYS A 38 -14.90 14.83 -19.46
C LYS A 38 -13.73 15.79 -19.66
N GLU A 39 -13.71 16.54 -20.76
CA GLU A 39 -12.69 17.57 -21.03
C GLU A 39 -12.77 18.73 -20.02
N SER A 40 -13.97 19.24 -19.75
CA SER A 40 -14.21 20.28 -18.74
C SER A 40 -13.79 19.82 -17.33
N CYS A 41 -14.14 18.60 -16.94
CA CYS A 41 -13.68 18.01 -15.68
C CYS A 41 -12.14 17.94 -15.61
N LYS A 42 -11.47 17.53 -16.70
CA LYS A 42 -9.99 17.52 -16.75
C LYS A 42 -9.39 18.91 -16.54
N LYS A 43 -9.94 19.92 -17.23
CA LYS A 43 -9.50 21.33 -17.10
C LYS A 43 -9.71 21.84 -15.65
N TYR A 44 -10.86 21.54 -15.05
CA TYR A 44 -11.16 21.90 -13.66
C TYR A 44 -10.17 21.25 -12.67
N VAL A 45 -9.89 19.96 -12.82
CA VAL A 45 -8.92 19.24 -11.99
C VAL A 45 -7.52 19.82 -12.13
N GLN A 46 -7.08 20.12 -13.36
CA GLN A 46 -5.78 20.77 -13.61
C GLN A 46 -5.69 22.16 -12.99
N SER A 47 -6.74 22.96 -13.07
CA SER A 47 -6.81 24.29 -12.43
C SER A 47 -6.70 24.18 -10.92
N ASN A 48 -7.47 23.30 -10.29
CA ASN A 48 -7.41 23.10 -8.85
C ASN A 48 -6.06 22.56 -8.37
N TYR A 49 -5.44 21.65 -9.14
CA TYR A 49 -4.08 21.18 -8.84
C TYR A 49 -3.09 22.36 -8.76
N LYS A 50 -3.11 23.26 -9.75
CA LYS A 50 -2.26 24.46 -9.77
C LYS A 50 -2.52 25.35 -8.55
N LYS A 51 -3.79 25.68 -8.29
CA LYS A 51 -4.20 26.49 -7.13
C LYS A 51 -3.75 25.87 -5.80
N ASN A 52 -3.92 24.56 -5.63
CA ASN A 52 -3.52 23.85 -4.40
C ASN A 52 -2.00 23.81 -4.24
N LYS A 53 -1.25 23.68 -5.34
CA LYS A 53 0.21 23.71 -5.33
C LYS A 53 0.74 25.10 -4.95
N GLU A 54 0.15 26.17 -5.50
CA GLU A 54 0.49 27.56 -5.17
C GLU A 54 0.21 27.90 -3.69
N LYS A 55 -0.98 27.53 -3.17
CA LYS A 55 -1.31 27.70 -1.75
C LYS A 55 -0.29 27.06 -0.82
N LEU A 56 0.16 25.86 -1.16
CA LEU A 56 1.16 25.15 -0.38
C LEU A 56 2.55 25.81 -0.46
N ASN A 57 2.97 26.24 -1.65
CA ASN A 57 4.27 26.88 -1.85
C ASN A 57 4.34 28.26 -1.16
N ASN A 58 3.20 28.96 -1.06
CA ASN A 58 3.09 30.27 -0.42
C ASN A 58 2.75 30.19 1.08
N GLY A 59 2.96 29.03 1.74
CA GLY A 59 2.82 28.88 3.19
C GLY A 59 1.40 28.92 3.76
N THR A 60 0.34 29.00 2.93
CA THR A 60 -1.05 29.15 3.43
C THR A 60 -1.73 27.81 3.74
N LEU A 61 -1.06 26.97 4.53
CA LEU A 61 -1.68 25.87 5.27
C LEU A 61 -1.15 25.82 6.71
N ASP A 62 -1.10 26.96 7.37
CA ASP A 62 -0.88 26.99 8.82
C ASP A 62 -2.19 26.71 9.54
N GLU A 63 -2.40 25.43 9.86
CA GLU A 63 -2.48 25.10 11.27
C GLU A 63 -2.17 23.62 11.54
N PRO A 64 -1.10 23.31 12.31
CA PRO A 64 -0.73 21.96 12.78
C PRO A 64 -1.81 21.23 13.60
N THR A 65 -2.97 21.86 13.86
CA THR A 65 -4.04 21.40 14.76
C THR A 65 -4.98 20.37 14.14
N LYS A 66 -5.01 20.22 12.80
CA LYS A 66 -5.88 19.22 12.15
C LYS A 66 -5.25 17.83 12.13
N VAL A 67 -5.92 16.90 12.82
CA VAL A 67 -5.63 15.47 12.73
C VAL A 67 -6.41 14.81 11.58
N LYS A 68 -5.77 13.88 10.89
CA LYS A 68 -6.37 13.06 9.83
C LYS A 68 -6.24 11.58 10.17
N LYS A 69 -7.26 10.78 9.86
CA LYS A 69 -7.24 9.33 10.06
C LYS A 69 -6.66 8.62 8.84
N CYS A 70 -5.60 7.82 9.04
CA CYS A 70 -5.00 7.06 7.94
C CYS A 70 -5.96 5.96 7.50
N ARG A 71 -6.29 5.87 6.20
CA ARG A 71 -7.21 4.82 5.70
C ARG A 71 -6.70 3.40 5.91
N ILE A 72 -5.38 3.22 6.12
CA ILE A 72 -4.69 1.92 6.24
C ILE A 72 -4.56 1.53 7.72
N CYS A 73 -3.69 2.21 8.47
CA CYS A 73 -3.47 1.87 9.88
C CYS A 73 -4.54 2.40 10.83
N LYS A 74 -5.52 3.18 10.33
CA LYS A 74 -6.63 3.76 11.10
C LYS A 74 -6.22 4.69 12.25
N LYS A 75 -4.93 5.01 12.40
CA LYS A 75 -4.43 5.97 13.40
C LYS A 75 -4.68 7.41 12.96
N ASN A 76 -5.03 8.27 13.92
CA ASN A 76 -5.08 9.72 13.75
C ASN A 76 -3.65 10.29 13.83
N LYS A 77 -3.31 11.22 12.93
CA LYS A 77 -1.99 11.84 12.86
C LYS A 77 -2.13 13.30 12.44
N ALA A 78 -1.21 14.16 12.88
CA ALA A 78 -1.14 15.54 12.42
C ALA A 78 -1.05 15.60 10.89
N THR A 79 -1.77 16.53 10.27
CA THR A 79 -1.87 16.68 8.81
C THR A 79 -0.67 17.46 8.27
N ILE A 80 0.53 16.91 8.46
CA ILE A 80 1.80 17.53 8.11
C ILE A 80 2.56 16.71 7.07
N SER A 81 3.40 17.39 6.28
CA SER A 81 4.15 16.79 5.17
C SER A 81 5.15 15.73 5.61
N SER A 82 5.60 15.74 6.87
CA SER A 82 6.45 14.68 7.42
C SER A 82 5.69 13.36 7.60
N LEU A 83 4.37 13.39 7.82
CA LEU A 83 3.55 12.20 8.09
C LEU A 83 2.73 11.73 6.88
N TRP A 84 2.44 12.62 5.92
CA TRP A 84 1.56 12.33 4.79
C TRP A 84 2.23 12.69 3.45
N PRO A 85 2.18 11.81 2.43
CA PRO A 85 2.60 12.16 1.08
C PRO A 85 1.73 13.29 0.52
N ARG A 86 2.32 14.19 -0.27
CA ARG A 86 1.57 15.26 -0.94
C ARG A 86 0.68 14.68 -2.02
N ASP A 87 -0.54 15.19 -2.11
CA ASP A 87 -1.54 14.87 -3.13
C ASP A 87 -2.37 16.12 -3.40
N PHE A 88 -1.91 16.94 -4.34
CA PHE A 88 -2.53 18.22 -4.69
C PHE A 88 -3.89 18.07 -5.39
N SER A 89 -4.28 16.85 -5.76
CA SER A 89 -5.65 16.58 -6.22
C SER A 89 -6.67 16.64 -5.08
N ARG A 90 -6.20 16.53 -3.83
CA ARG A 90 -7.03 16.57 -2.62
C ARG A 90 -7.10 17.99 -2.07
N ARG A 91 -8.24 18.30 -1.43
CA ARG A 91 -8.50 19.61 -0.81
C ARG A 91 -7.49 19.95 0.28
N ASP A 92 -7.02 18.96 1.05
CA ASP A 92 -6.02 19.12 2.10
C ASP A 92 -4.58 19.00 1.59
N GLY A 93 -4.37 18.75 0.30
CA GLY A 93 -3.04 18.59 -0.30
C GLY A 93 -2.29 17.31 0.13
N PHE A 94 -2.95 16.37 0.82
CA PHE A 94 -2.30 15.17 1.36
C PHE A 94 -3.03 13.87 1.02
N ASN A 95 -2.27 12.80 0.83
CA ASN A 95 -2.82 11.47 0.58
C ASN A 95 -3.72 10.98 1.74
N THR A 96 -4.63 10.05 1.46
CA THR A 96 -5.50 9.43 2.48
C THR A 96 -4.80 8.38 3.34
N ALA A 97 -3.57 8.00 2.99
CA ALA A 97 -2.69 7.12 3.76
C ALA A 97 -1.41 7.85 4.18
N CYS A 98 -0.93 7.60 5.39
CA CYS A 98 0.31 8.19 5.88
C CYS A 98 1.54 7.59 5.15
N LYS A 99 2.67 8.31 5.14
CA LYS A 99 3.91 7.93 4.44
C LYS A 99 4.36 6.51 4.79
N VAL A 100 4.36 6.18 6.09
CA VAL A 100 4.71 4.84 6.58
C VAL A 100 3.83 3.77 5.95
N CYS A 101 2.52 3.96 5.88
CA CYS A 101 1.61 2.97 5.33
C CYS A 101 1.63 2.93 3.80
N VAL A 102 1.93 4.05 3.14
CA VAL A 102 2.16 4.07 1.69
C VAL A 102 3.46 3.33 1.34
N ALA A 103 4.52 3.52 2.12
CA ALA A 103 5.77 2.78 1.98
C ALA A 103 5.57 1.27 2.26
N ILE A 104 4.87 0.90 3.34
CA ILE A 104 4.55 -0.51 3.65
C ILE A 104 3.66 -1.13 2.57
N LYS A 105 2.72 -0.38 1.97
CA LYS A 105 1.84 -0.87 0.90
C LYS A 105 2.57 -1.28 -0.39
N GLN A 106 3.86 -1.02 -0.51
CA GLN A 106 4.69 -1.57 -1.59
C GLN A 106 5.01 -3.06 -1.41
N GLN A 107 4.62 -3.68 -0.28
CA GLN A 107 4.60 -5.14 -0.10
C GLN A 107 3.20 -5.54 0.38
N ARG A 108 2.28 -5.81 -0.55
CA ARG A 108 0.94 -6.29 -0.16
C ARG A 108 1.05 -7.72 0.36
N PRO A 109 0.25 -8.13 1.37
CA PRO A 109 0.20 -9.52 1.82
C PRO A 109 0.07 -10.52 0.65
N ASN A 110 -0.76 -10.20 -0.36
CA ASN A 110 -0.92 -11.03 -1.56
C ASN A 110 0.37 -11.16 -2.38
N GLU A 111 1.14 -10.08 -2.51
CA GLU A 111 2.40 -10.06 -3.27
C GLU A 111 3.48 -10.84 -2.53
N VAL A 112 3.56 -10.68 -1.21
CA VAL A 112 4.47 -11.45 -0.34
C VAL A 112 4.13 -12.93 -0.41
N LEU A 113 2.86 -13.30 -0.24
CA LEU A 113 2.40 -14.68 -0.33
C LEU A 113 2.71 -15.28 -1.71
N ALA A 114 2.43 -14.55 -2.79
CA ALA A 114 2.73 -15.00 -4.15
C ALA A 114 4.22 -15.25 -4.36
N LYS A 115 5.08 -14.35 -3.86
CA LYS A 115 6.54 -14.51 -3.95
C LYS A 115 7.04 -15.68 -3.11
N MET A 116 6.50 -15.88 -1.90
CA MET A 116 6.82 -17.04 -1.07
C MET A 116 6.43 -18.35 -1.76
N LYS A 117 5.21 -18.41 -2.30
CA LYS A 117 4.70 -19.58 -3.05
C LYS A 117 5.56 -19.88 -4.29
N GLN A 118 5.99 -18.85 -5.01
CA GLN A 118 6.89 -19.00 -6.15
C GLN A 118 8.27 -19.56 -5.72
N ASN A 119 8.83 -19.05 -4.62
CA ASN A 119 10.11 -19.53 -4.10
C ASN A 119 10.03 -20.97 -3.58
N ALA A 120 8.93 -21.33 -2.93
CA ALA A 120 8.66 -22.70 -2.49
C ALA A 120 8.62 -23.66 -3.70
N LYS A 121 7.87 -23.29 -4.74
CA LYS A 121 7.79 -24.06 -6.00
C LYS A 121 9.16 -24.26 -6.65
N LYS A 122 9.98 -23.21 -6.73
CA LYS A 122 11.35 -23.30 -7.29
C LYS A 122 12.25 -24.29 -6.54
N ARG A 123 11.98 -24.52 -5.26
CA ARG A 123 12.75 -25.41 -4.37
C ARG A 123 12.09 -26.78 -4.18
N GLY A 124 10.96 -27.05 -4.84
CA GLY A 124 10.21 -28.30 -4.65
C GLY A 124 9.58 -28.45 -3.26
N LEU A 125 9.19 -27.35 -2.62
CA LEU A 125 8.63 -27.34 -1.27
C LEU A 125 7.11 -27.21 -1.30
N GLU A 126 6.44 -27.98 -0.45
CA GLU A 126 5.00 -27.87 -0.21
C GLU A 126 4.64 -26.49 0.38
N PHE A 127 3.45 -26.00 0.03
CA PHE A 127 2.98 -24.67 0.44
C PHE A 127 1.50 -24.70 0.80
N HIS A 128 1.21 -24.74 2.10
CA HIS A 128 -0.13 -24.89 2.66
C HIS A 128 -0.63 -23.63 3.40
N LEU A 129 -0.06 -22.45 3.13
CA LEU A 129 -0.49 -21.20 3.76
C LEU A 129 -1.47 -20.41 2.89
N SER A 130 -2.54 -19.91 3.50
CA SER A 130 -3.45 -18.94 2.88
C SER A 130 -3.04 -17.48 3.14
N ILE A 131 -3.77 -16.54 2.54
CA ILE A 131 -3.58 -15.12 2.83
C ILE A 131 -4.05 -14.76 4.24
N GLU A 132 -5.12 -15.39 4.72
CA GLU A 132 -5.62 -15.27 6.09
C GLU A 132 -4.57 -15.75 7.09
N ASP A 133 -3.87 -16.85 6.79
CA ASP A 133 -2.76 -17.35 7.61
C ASP A 133 -1.61 -16.34 7.67
N LEU A 134 -1.17 -15.83 6.53
CA LEU A 134 -0.12 -14.81 6.47
C LEU A 134 -0.49 -13.56 7.29
N ASN A 135 -1.76 -13.15 7.24
CA ASN A 135 -2.25 -11.99 8.00
C ASN A 135 -2.13 -12.19 9.53
N LYS A 136 -2.18 -13.42 10.05
CA LYS A 136 -1.95 -13.71 11.48
C LYS A 136 -0.54 -13.34 11.95
N TYR A 137 0.41 -13.26 11.02
CA TYR A 137 1.81 -12.93 11.29
C TYR A 137 2.19 -11.51 10.83
N TRP A 138 1.27 -10.80 10.17
CA TRP A 138 1.56 -9.53 9.55
C TRP A 138 1.93 -8.46 10.59
N GLY A 139 3.16 -7.95 10.50
CA GLY A 139 3.67 -6.94 11.43
C GLY A 139 4.03 -7.47 12.82
N LYS A 140 4.01 -8.79 13.05
CA LYS A 140 4.56 -9.38 14.27
C LYS A 140 6.09 -9.19 14.33
N PRO A 141 6.70 -9.08 15.52
CA PRO A 141 8.15 -8.99 15.64
C PRO A 141 8.81 -10.28 15.17
N CYS A 142 10.08 -10.17 14.79
CA CYS A 142 10.91 -11.29 14.38
C CYS A 142 11.05 -12.27 15.54
N TYR A 143 10.81 -13.55 15.28
CA TYR A 143 10.92 -14.60 16.29
C TYR A 143 12.32 -14.68 16.90
N TYR A 144 13.37 -14.50 16.09
CA TYR A 144 14.76 -14.66 16.53
C TYR A 144 15.37 -13.45 17.22
N CYS A 145 15.07 -12.23 16.77
CA CYS A 145 15.74 -11.01 17.25
C CYS A 145 14.80 -9.92 17.74
N ASN A 146 13.49 -10.20 17.74
CA ASN A 146 12.42 -9.30 18.19
C ASN A 146 12.31 -7.96 17.40
N GLN A 147 13.09 -7.79 16.32
CA GLN A 147 13.00 -6.61 15.44
C GLN A 147 11.73 -6.66 14.58
N LYS A 148 11.29 -5.49 14.12
CA LYS A 148 10.07 -5.39 13.31
C LYS A 148 10.17 -6.14 11.99
N THR A 149 9.12 -6.89 11.62
CA THR A 149 9.01 -7.57 10.31
C THR A 149 7.85 -7.01 9.48
N ILE A 150 7.84 -7.35 8.19
CA ILE A 150 6.77 -7.02 7.25
C ILE A 150 6.25 -8.32 6.63
N GLY A 151 5.69 -9.20 7.46
CA GLY A 151 4.96 -10.38 7.00
C GLY A 151 5.80 -11.49 6.34
N TRP A 152 7.13 -11.36 6.32
CA TRP A 152 8.01 -12.44 5.88
C TRP A 152 8.08 -13.53 6.94
N LEU A 153 8.02 -14.79 6.49
CA LEU A 153 8.10 -15.96 7.35
C LEU A 153 9.35 -16.77 7.03
N ASP A 154 9.98 -17.27 8.08
CA ASP A 154 11.02 -18.29 8.01
C ASP A 154 10.44 -19.66 8.38
N ARG A 155 11.08 -20.72 7.89
CA ARG A 155 10.72 -22.11 8.21
C ARG A 155 11.59 -22.60 9.36
N ILE A 156 10.97 -23.10 10.43
CA ILE A 156 11.68 -23.63 11.60
C ILE A 156 12.57 -24.79 11.15
N ASP A 157 11.94 -25.79 10.53
CA ASP A 157 12.61 -26.89 9.85
C ASP A 157 12.69 -26.59 8.35
N SER A 158 13.91 -26.31 7.89
CA SER A 158 14.22 -25.97 6.50
C SER A 158 14.01 -27.14 5.52
N SER A 159 13.87 -28.38 6.00
CA SER A 159 13.56 -29.56 5.18
C SER A 159 12.06 -29.66 4.85
N LYS A 160 11.19 -29.01 5.63
CA LYS A 160 9.74 -29.04 5.47
C LYS A 160 9.21 -27.84 4.68
N GLY A 161 7.96 -27.97 4.22
CA GLY A 161 7.23 -26.93 3.50
C GLY A 161 6.75 -25.76 4.37
N TYR A 162 5.89 -24.93 3.79
CA TYR A 162 5.23 -23.82 4.48
C TYR A 162 3.90 -24.27 5.08
N GLU A 163 3.89 -24.49 6.39
CA GLU A 163 2.72 -24.91 7.18
C GLU A 163 2.67 -24.09 8.47
N LEU A 164 1.47 -23.88 9.04
CA LEU A 164 1.30 -23.05 10.25
C LEU A 164 2.17 -23.50 11.42
N SER A 165 2.42 -24.79 11.56
CA SER A 165 3.26 -25.40 12.59
C SER A 165 4.77 -25.26 12.33
N ASN A 166 5.18 -24.95 11.09
CA ASN A 166 6.58 -24.90 10.67
C ASN A 166 7.05 -23.49 10.31
N VAL A 167 6.26 -22.44 10.54
CA VAL A 167 6.61 -21.07 10.15
C VAL A 167 6.57 -20.08 11.30
N VAL A 168 7.51 -19.13 11.27
CA VAL A 168 7.60 -18.04 12.25
C VAL A 168 7.86 -16.70 11.56
N PRO A 169 7.38 -15.55 12.09
CA PRO A 169 7.74 -14.24 11.57
C PRO A 169 9.25 -14.03 11.64
N CYS A 170 9.87 -13.59 10.55
CA CYS A 170 11.33 -13.41 10.51
C CYS A 170 11.73 -12.15 9.74
N CYS A 171 12.78 -11.48 10.19
CA CYS A 171 13.39 -10.37 9.44
C CYS A 171 14.39 -10.90 8.41
N GLY A 172 14.69 -10.09 7.38
CA GLY A 172 15.62 -10.49 6.32
C GLY A 172 17.03 -10.83 6.81
N ILE A 173 17.50 -10.18 7.87
CA ILE A 173 18.82 -10.43 8.47
C ILE A 173 18.87 -11.84 9.07
N CYS A 174 17.97 -12.16 10.00
CA CYS A 174 17.95 -13.47 10.66
C CYS A 174 17.68 -14.60 9.66
N ASN A 175 16.76 -14.40 8.71
CA ASN A 175 16.47 -15.38 7.67
C ASN A 175 17.71 -15.65 6.79
N THR A 176 18.51 -14.62 6.50
CA THR A 176 19.76 -14.77 5.73
C THR A 176 20.85 -15.47 6.55
N MET A 177 20.96 -15.15 7.86
CA MET A 177 21.92 -15.80 8.76
C MET A 177 21.61 -17.28 8.94
N LYS A 178 20.33 -17.64 9.09
CA LYS A 178 19.89 -19.04 9.23
C LYS A 178 20.00 -19.81 7.92
N LEU A 179 19.68 -19.15 6.79
CA LEU A 179 19.73 -19.72 5.44
C LEU A 179 18.89 -21.00 5.30
N ASP A 180 19.54 -22.16 5.28
CA ASP A 180 18.95 -23.50 5.22
C ASP A 180 19.22 -24.32 6.49
N LEU A 181 19.96 -23.78 7.47
CA LEU A 181 20.18 -24.45 8.74
C LEU A 181 18.85 -24.70 9.45
N PRO A 182 18.66 -25.89 10.03
CA PRO A 182 17.64 -26.11 11.04
C PRO A 182 17.83 -25.17 12.23
N GLU A 183 16.74 -24.85 12.92
CA GLU A 183 16.73 -23.92 14.06
C GLU A 183 17.77 -24.28 15.15
N ASP A 184 17.84 -25.54 15.55
CA ASP A 184 18.75 -26.02 16.60
C ASP A 184 20.23 -25.82 16.22
N LYS A 185 20.56 -26.04 14.95
CA LYS A 185 21.92 -25.84 14.41
C LYS A 185 22.27 -24.37 14.36
N PHE A 186 21.32 -23.52 13.95
CA PHE A 186 21.51 -22.08 13.92
C PHE A 186 21.82 -21.53 15.33
N TYR A 187 21.04 -21.93 16.34
CA TYR A 187 21.26 -21.50 17.72
C TYR A 187 22.56 -22.02 18.32
N SER A 188 22.89 -23.29 18.07
CA SER A 188 24.16 -23.86 18.52
C SER A 188 25.36 -23.09 17.96
N HIS A 189 25.30 -22.72 16.67
CA HIS A 189 26.36 -21.95 16.03
C HIS A 189 26.46 -20.52 16.58
N MET A 190 25.32 -19.84 16.82
CA MET A 190 25.31 -18.53 17.45
C MET A 190 25.97 -18.55 18.84
N LYS A 191 25.72 -19.58 19.65
CA LYS A 191 26.35 -19.73 20.96
C LYS A 191 27.88 -19.80 20.83
N LEU A 192 28.40 -20.60 19.90
CA LEU A 192 29.85 -20.71 19.66
C LEU A 192 30.47 -19.35 19.29
N ILE A 193 29.82 -18.59 18.42
CA ILE A 193 30.28 -17.24 18.02
C ILE A 193 30.34 -16.32 19.25
N LEU A 194 29.28 -16.29 20.06
CA LEU A 194 29.21 -15.43 21.24
C LEU A 194 30.26 -15.81 22.29
N GLU A 195 30.49 -17.11 22.53
CA GLU A 195 31.54 -17.56 23.46
C GLU A 195 32.93 -17.20 22.94
N ASN A 196 33.19 -17.33 21.64
CA ASN A 196 34.46 -16.89 21.05
C ASN A 196 34.68 -15.37 21.14
N ILE A 197 33.62 -14.56 21.08
CA ILE A 197 33.72 -13.10 21.32
C ILE A 197 34.09 -12.82 22.78
N LYS A 198 33.46 -13.50 23.74
CA LYS A 198 33.80 -13.35 25.17
C LYS A 198 35.24 -13.74 25.47
N GLN A 199 35.77 -14.77 24.80
CA GLN A 199 37.15 -15.21 24.97
C GLN A 199 38.17 -14.22 24.39
N ARG A 200 37.87 -13.58 23.26
CA ARG A 200 38.75 -12.55 22.64
C ARG A 200 38.77 -11.22 23.37
N ASN A 201 37.70 -10.91 24.10
CA ASN A 201 37.55 -9.67 24.85
C ASN A 201 37.97 -9.82 26.33
N LYS A 202 38.50 -10.99 26.72
CA LYS A 202 39.22 -11.22 27.98
C LYS A 202 40.71 -11.01 27.73
#